data_AF-A0AAW2WV34-F1
#
_entry.id   AF-A0AAW2WV34-F1
#
_cell.length_a   1.000
_cell.length_b   1.000
_cell.length_c   1.000
_cell.angle_alpha   90.00
_cell.angle_beta   90.00
_cell.angle_gamma   90.00
#
_symmetry.space_group_name_H-M   'P 1'
#
loop_
_entity.id
_entity.type
_entity.pdbx_description
1 polymer ?
#
loop_
_entity_poly.entity_id
_entity_poly.type
_entity_poly.pdbx_seq_one_letter_code
_entity_poly.pdbx_strand_id
1 'polypeptide(L)'
;MNLEVKVFALEAEITGLNSELEDCRQVIQELASAFGGGGIADMRRDMEQMSIQIGLLQRAVSNAPVVAHDAGARLRIPEPKAYGGARDAKEVENFLFDMEQYFLAVNVEDEARKVSTAIMYLTGDAKLWCTKYSEIQANQVRLDTWALLREAIRM
;
A
#
# COMPACT_ATOMS: atom_id res chain seq x y z
N MET A 1 -35.18 26.46 -62.22
CA MET A 1 -35.75 26.46 -60.85
C MET A 1 -36.16 27.89 -60.52
N ASN A 2 -37.43 28.12 -60.19
CA ASN A 2 -38.02 29.45 -59.95
C ASN A 2 -37.45 30.06 -58.65
N LEU A 3 -37.25 31.39 -58.63
CA LEU A 3 -36.79 32.17 -57.47
C LEU A 3 -37.62 31.89 -56.21
N GLU A 4 -38.93 31.70 -56.36
CA GLU A 4 -39.85 31.40 -55.25
C GLU A 4 -39.47 30.13 -54.49
N VAL A 5 -39.01 29.09 -55.21
CA VAL A 5 -38.62 27.81 -54.59
C VAL A 5 -37.33 27.98 -53.78
N LYS A 6 -36.40 28.85 -54.23
CA LYS A 6 -35.17 29.14 -53.49
C LYS A 6 -35.43 29.96 -52.23
N VAL A 7 -36.35 30.92 -52.30
CA VAL A 7 -36.77 31.70 -51.13
C VAL A 7 -37.38 30.79 -50.07
N PHE A 8 -38.31 29.92 -50.47
CA PHE A 8 -38.92 28.95 -49.56
C PHE A 8 -37.90 28.00 -48.91
N ALA A 9 -36.91 27.52 -49.68
CA ALA A 9 -35.86 26.66 -49.15
C ALA A 9 -34.97 27.38 -48.11
N LEU A 10 -34.62 28.64 -48.37
CA LEU A 10 -33.85 29.46 -47.43
C LEU A 10 -34.65 29.78 -46.16
N GLU A 11 -35.95 30.05 -46.29
CA GLU A 11 -36.84 30.28 -45.13
C GLU A 11 -36.94 29.04 -44.24
N ALA A 12 -37.01 27.85 -44.84
CA ALA A 12 -36.99 26.59 -44.10
C ALA A 12 -35.65 26.36 -43.40
N GLU A 13 -34.52 26.64 -44.06
CA GLU A 13 -33.18 26.50 -43.49
C GLU A 13 -32.94 27.49 -42.33
N ILE A 14 -33.35 28.75 -42.47
CA ILE A 14 -33.30 29.75 -41.39
C ILE A 14 -34.12 29.28 -40.18
N THR A 15 -35.32 28.73 -40.44
CA THR A 15 -36.17 28.21 -39.36
C THR A 15 -35.51 27.03 -38.65
N GLY A 16 -34.88 26.12 -39.40
CA GLY A 16 -34.12 25.00 -38.85
C GLY A 16 -32.94 25.45 -37.99
N LEU A 17 -32.10 26.34 -38.52
CA LEU A 17 -30.94 26.88 -37.79
C LEU A 17 -31.35 27.65 -36.52
N ASN A 18 -32.47 28.37 -36.55
CA ASN A 18 -32.99 29.05 -35.35
C ASN A 18 -33.44 28.05 -34.28
N SER A 19 -34.04 26.92 -34.66
CA SER A 19 -34.40 25.85 -33.73
C SER A 19 -33.16 25.23 -33.10
N GLU A 20 -32.16 24.87 -33.92
CA GLU A 20 -30.91 24.29 -33.44
C GLU A 20 -30.14 25.24 -32.51
N LEU A 21 -30.18 26.55 -32.80
CA LEU A 21 -29.57 27.58 -31.96
C LEU A 21 -30.26 27.66 -30.60
N GLU A 22 -31.59 27.56 -30.56
CA GLU A 22 -32.35 27.58 -29.30
C GLU A 22 -32.06 26.32 -28.46
N ASP A 23 -31.97 25.15 -29.10
CA ASP A 23 -31.56 23.91 -28.44
C ASP A 23 -30.14 24.02 -27.85
N CYS A 24 -29.19 24.57 -28.62
CA CYS A 24 -27.83 24.84 -28.13
C CYS A 24 -27.83 25.78 -26.93
N ARG A 25 -28.66 26.83 -26.97
CA ARG A 25 -28.78 27.82 -25.90
C ARG A 25 -29.31 27.19 -24.62
N GLN A 26 -30.31 26.32 -24.73
CA GLN A 26 -30.89 25.60 -23.61
C GLN A 26 -29.83 24.71 -22.91
N VAL A 27 -29.06 23.94 -23.69
CA VAL A 27 -27.98 23.09 -23.15
C VAL A 27 -26.91 23.93 -22.44
N ILE A 28 -26.51 25.07 -23.01
CA ILE A 28 -25.53 25.97 -22.37
C ILE A 28 -26.07 26.50 -21.05
N GLN A 29 -27.36 26.82 -20.97
CA GLN A 29 -27.97 27.35 -19.76
C GLN A 29 -28.09 26.30 -18.66
N GLU A 30 -28.37 25.04 -19.00
CA GLU A 30 -28.37 23.91 -18.08
C GLU A 30 -26.96 23.57 -17.60
N LEU A 31 -25.97 23.59 -18.49
CA LEU A 31 -24.58 23.39 -18.10
C LEU A 31 -24.09 24.51 -17.19
N ALA A 32 -24.47 25.76 -17.49
CA ALA A 32 -24.15 26.92 -16.67
C ALA A 32 -24.87 26.90 -15.31
N SER A 33 -26.04 26.27 -15.18
CA SER A 33 -26.71 26.13 -13.88
C SER A 33 -26.09 25.01 -13.04
N ALA A 34 -25.74 23.88 -13.66
CA ALA A 34 -25.11 22.74 -13.00
C ALA A 34 -23.68 23.05 -12.53
N PHE A 35 -22.89 23.70 -13.38
CA PHE A 35 -21.48 23.99 -13.13
C PHE A 35 -21.19 25.45 -12.76
N GLY A 36 -22.20 26.32 -12.79
CA GLY A 36 -22.07 27.71 -12.37
C GLY A 36 -22.04 27.89 -10.86
N GLY A 37 -22.52 29.06 -10.41
CA GLY A 37 -22.20 29.62 -9.10
C GLY A 37 -22.59 28.79 -7.87
N GLY A 38 -23.51 27.83 -7.99
CA GLY A 38 -23.94 26.96 -6.88
C GLY A 38 -23.06 25.73 -6.70
N GLY A 39 -22.96 24.87 -7.73
CA GLY A 39 -22.31 23.56 -7.61
C GLY A 39 -20.85 23.61 -7.19
N ILE A 40 -20.05 24.50 -7.81
CA ILE A 40 -18.62 24.65 -7.45
C ILE A 40 -18.47 25.28 -6.06
N ALA A 41 -19.35 26.22 -5.69
CA ALA A 41 -19.30 26.86 -4.38
C ALA A 41 -19.68 25.89 -3.25
N ASP A 42 -20.66 25.02 -3.50
CA ASP A 42 -21.10 23.98 -2.56
C ASP A 42 -20.01 22.93 -2.38
N MET A 43 -19.40 22.43 -3.47
CA MET A 43 -18.25 21.50 -3.39
C MET A 43 -17.09 22.10 -2.60
N ARG A 44 -16.78 23.39 -2.80
CA ARG A 44 -15.72 24.07 -2.04
C ARG A 44 -16.08 24.14 -0.56
N ARG A 45 -17.34 24.44 -0.22
CA ARG A 45 -17.81 24.46 1.18
C ARG A 45 -17.69 23.08 1.84
N ASP A 46 -18.04 22.02 1.11
CA ASP A 46 -17.93 20.64 1.59
C ASP A 46 -16.45 20.25 1.82
N MET A 47 -15.55 20.64 0.92
CA MET A 47 -14.11 20.43 1.11
C MET A 47 -13.56 21.17 2.33
N GLU A 48 -13.96 22.43 2.53
CA GLU A 48 -13.58 23.20 3.72
C GLU A 48 -14.10 22.54 5.00
N GLN A 49 -15.36 22.09 5.00
CA GLN A 49 -15.95 21.39 6.14
C GLN A 49 -15.22 20.08 6.46
N MET A 50 -14.90 19.28 5.44
CA MET A 50 -14.19 18.02 5.61
C MET A 50 -12.76 18.26 6.13
N SER A 51 -12.08 19.29 5.63
CA SER A 51 -10.75 19.68 6.14
C SER A 51 -10.78 20.04 7.62
N ILE A 52 -11.80 20.79 8.06
CA ILE A 52 -12.01 21.12 9.48
C ILE A 52 -12.27 19.85 10.30
N GLN A 53 -13.14 18.94 9.83
CA GLN A 53 -13.42 17.69 10.53
C GLN A 53 -12.17 16.82 10.70
N ILE A 54 -11.35 16.69 9.65
CA ILE A 54 -10.08 15.97 9.71
C ILE A 54 -9.15 16.60 10.74
N GLY A 55 -9.00 17.93 10.74
CA GLY A 55 -8.16 18.64 11.72
C GLY A 55 -8.66 18.45 13.17
N LEU A 56 -9.98 18.44 13.37
CA LEU A 56 -10.58 18.18 14.68
C LEU A 56 -10.34 16.73 15.14
N LEU A 57 -10.50 15.75 14.26
CA LEU A 57 -10.23 14.34 14.56
C LEU A 57 -8.75 14.10 14.87
N GLN A 58 -7.85 14.64 14.06
CA GLN A 58 -6.40 14.57 14.32
C GLN A 58 -6.06 15.14 15.68
N ARG A 59 -6.58 16.33 16.02
CA ARG A 59 -6.37 16.95 17.33
C ARG A 59 -7.02 16.15 18.46
N ALA A 60 -8.21 15.58 18.26
CA ALA A 60 -8.86 14.74 19.25
C ALA A 60 -8.04 13.46 19.52
N VAL A 61 -7.46 12.86 18.49
CA VAL A 61 -6.53 11.73 18.62
C VAL A 61 -5.24 12.13 19.32
N SER A 62 -4.70 13.33 19.04
CA SER A 62 -3.47 13.82 19.68
C SER A 62 -3.66 14.32 21.12
N ASN A 63 -4.83 14.88 21.45
CA ASN A 63 -5.14 15.46 22.76
C ASN A 63 -6.00 14.54 23.64
N ALA A 64 -6.42 13.37 23.13
CA ALA A 64 -7.01 12.36 23.98
C ALA A 64 -6.00 12.06 25.09
N PRO A 65 -6.37 12.19 26.39
CA PRO A 65 -5.57 11.56 27.42
C PRO A 65 -5.41 10.10 26.98
N VAL A 66 -4.19 9.58 27.11
CA VAL A 66 -3.92 8.15 26.99
C VAL A 66 -4.71 7.48 28.13
N VAL A 67 -6.03 7.41 28.00
CA VAL A 67 -6.78 6.30 28.52
C VAL A 67 -6.12 5.16 27.79
N ALA A 68 -5.40 4.34 28.54
CA ALA A 68 -4.83 3.10 28.08
C ALA A 68 -5.97 2.20 27.61
N HIS A 69 -6.59 2.54 26.48
CA HIS A 69 -7.02 1.54 25.55
C HIS A 69 -5.73 0.81 25.26
N ASP A 70 -5.69 -0.45 25.69
CA ASP A 70 -4.59 -1.33 25.42
C ASP A 70 -4.44 -1.45 23.90
N ALA A 71 -3.71 -0.51 23.31
CA ALA A 71 -3.09 -0.60 22.00
C ALA A 71 -1.98 -1.68 22.02
N GLY A 72 -1.89 -2.45 23.11
CA GLY A 72 -1.02 -3.58 23.37
C GLY A 72 -1.65 -4.95 23.13
N ALA A 73 -2.81 -5.04 22.47
CA ALA A 73 -3.04 -6.18 21.58
C ALA A 73 -2.31 -6.00 20.24
N ARG A 74 -1.12 -5.37 20.23
CA ARG A 74 -0.08 -5.79 19.27
C ARG A 74 0.06 -7.27 19.50
N LEU A 75 -0.46 -8.08 18.58
CA LEU A 75 -0.31 -9.53 18.59
C LEU A 75 1.16 -9.78 18.92
N ARG A 76 1.47 -10.26 20.13
CA ARG A 76 2.86 -10.51 20.51
C ARG A 76 3.29 -11.66 19.65
N ILE A 77 4.03 -11.36 18.58
CA ILE A 77 4.55 -12.37 17.68
C ILE A 77 5.46 -13.25 18.54
N PRO A 78 5.15 -14.54 18.69
CA PRO A 78 6.01 -15.45 19.45
C PRO A 78 7.42 -15.45 18.85
N GLU A 79 8.43 -15.29 19.68
CA GLU A 79 9.82 -15.38 19.24
C GLU A 79 10.17 -16.84 18.91
N PRO A 80 10.91 -17.10 17.82
CA PRO A 80 11.41 -18.42 17.47
C PRO A 80 12.27 -19.03 18.58
N LYS A 81 12.24 -20.36 18.70
CA LYS A 81 13.15 -21.07 19.58
C LYS A 81 14.57 -20.98 19.04
N ALA A 82 15.53 -20.63 19.90
CA ALA A 82 16.94 -20.61 19.52
C ALA A 82 17.46 -22.03 19.19
N TYR A 83 18.31 -22.13 18.17
CA TYR A 83 18.92 -23.38 17.73
C TYR A 83 20.41 -23.45 18.10
N GLY A 84 20.80 -24.52 18.79
CA GLY A 84 22.14 -24.69 19.37
C GLY A 84 23.12 -25.51 18.54
N GLY A 85 22.69 -26.09 17.41
CA GLY A 85 23.52 -26.99 16.60
C GLY A 85 23.31 -28.48 16.91
N ALA A 86 22.14 -28.87 17.42
CA ALA A 86 21.82 -30.29 17.62
C ALA A 86 21.81 -31.02 16.27
N ARG A 87 22.47 -32.20 16.21
CA ARG A 87 22.49 -33.07 15.03
C ARG A 87 21.21 -33.88 14.84
N ASP A 88 20.08 -33.29 15.20
CA ASP A 88 18.75 -33.86 14.99
C ASP A 88 18.10 -33.12 13.82
N ALA A 89 17.82 -33.85 12.74
CA ALA A 89 17.16 -33.31 11.56
C ALA A 89 15.81 -32.68 11.89
N LYS A 90 15.09 -33.20 12.88
CA LYS A 90 13.81 -32.64 13.33
C LYS A 90 13.98 -31.27 13.97
N GLU A 91 15.02 -31.09 14.79
CA GLU A 91 15.28 -29.78 15.41
C GLU A 91 15.72 -28.73 14.38
N VAL A 92 16.51 -29.16 13.38
CA VAL A 92 16.88 -28.30 12.25
C VAL A 92 15.65 -27.85 11.47
N GLU A 93 14.78 -28.77 11.05
CA GLU A 93 13.59 -28.39 10.28
C GLU A 93 12.60 -27.56 11.09
N ASN A 94 12.45 -27.83 12.40
CA ASN A 94 11.62 -27.01 13.27
C ASN A 94 12.14 -25.57 13.36
N PHE A 95 13.45 -25.38 13.55
CA PHE A 95 14.06 -24.05 13.59
C PHE A 95 13.83 -23.29 12.28
N LEU A 96 14.08 -23.94 11.14
CA LEU A 96 13.91 -23.30 9.83
C LEU A 96 12.44 -22.92 9.57
N PHE A 97 11.50 -23.79 9.94
CA PHE A 97 10.08 -23.52 9.84
C PHE A 97 9.66 -22.34 10.73
N ASP A 98 10.07 -22.33 12.00
CA ASP A 98 9.75 -21.27 12.96
C ASP A 98 10.27 -19.91 12.48
N MET A 99 11.48 -19.86 11.91
CA MET A 99 12.05 -18.64 11.33
C MET A 99 11.26 -18.16 10.12
N GLU A 100 10.83 -19.06 9.22
CA GLU A 100 9.99 -18.69 8.07
C GLU A 100 8.64 -18.09 8.51
N GLN A 101 7.99 -18.71 9.50
CA GLN A 101 6.74 -18.16 10.05
C GLN A 101 6.97 -16.81 10.74
N TYR A 102 8.10 -16.66 11.43
CA TYR A 102 8.45 -15.39 12.06
C TYR A 102 8.66 -14.29 11.02
N PHE A 103 9.39 -14.54 9.93
CA PHE A 103 9.58 -13.55 8.86
C PHE A 103 8.25 -13.10 8.25
N LEU A 104 7.31 -14.02 8.06
CA LEU A 104 5.97 -13.70 7.58
C LEU A 104 5.23 -12.84 8.61
N ALA A 105 5.29 -13.20 9.90
CA ALA A 105 4.61 -12.47 10.96
C ALA A 105 5.14 -11.04 11.17
N VAL A 106 6.45 -10.83 11.02
CA VAL A 106 7.10 -9.50 11.13
C VAL A 106 7.29 -8.79 9.78
N ASN A 107 6.75 -9.34 8.70
CA ASN A 107 6.82 -8.84 7.33
C ASN A 107 8.26 -8.51 6.85
N VAL A 108 9.20 -9.42 7.12
CA VAL A 108 10.60 -9.30 6.69
C VAL A 108 10.78 -9.93 5.30
N GLU A 109 10.89 -9.09 4.28
CA GLU A 109 11.09 -9.51 2.89
C GLU A 109 12.57 -9.49 2.45
N ASP A 110 13.35 -8.57 3.01
CA ASP A 110 14.77 -8.37 2.69
C ASP A 110 15.62 -9.58 3.11
N GLU A 111 16.32 -10.18 2.14
CA GLU A 111 17.10 -11.41 2.35
C GLU A 111 18.24 -11.23 3.37
N ALA A 112 18.95 -10.10 3.32
CA ALA A 112 20.02 -9.81 4.27
C ALA A 112 19.48 -9.67 5.70
N ARG A 113 18.29 -9.06 5.87
CA ARG A 113 17.60 -8.97 7.15
C ARG A 113 17.10 -10.33 7.63
N LYS A 114 16.59 -11.20 6.75
CA LYS A 114 16.21 -12.58 7.11
C LYS A 114 17.42 -13.34 7.66
N VAL A 115 18.53 -13.31 6.93
CA VAL A 115 19.79 -13.95 7.36
C VAL A 115 20.26 -13.39 8.70
N SER A 116 20.36 -12.07 8.83
CA SER A 116 20.82 -11.42 10.07
C SER A 116 19.92 -11.80 11.26
N THR A 117 18.61 -11.86 11.05
CA THR A 117 17.64 -12.22 12.09
C THR A 117 17.79 -13.70 12.47
N ALA A 118 17.92 -14.62 11.51
CA ALA A 118 18.14 -16.03 11.80
C ALA A 118 19.43 -16.29 12.58
N ILE A 119 20.52 -15.60 12.23
CA ILE A 119 21.79 -15.70 12.94
C ILE A 119 21.66 -15.24 14.40
N MET A 120 20.76 -14.31 14.72
CA MET A 120 20.50 -13.89 16.10
C MET A 120 19.90 -15.02 16.94
N TYR A 121 19.11 -15.92 16.33
CA TYR A 121 18.51 -17.08 16.99
C TYR A 121 19.39 -18.34 16.92
N LEU A 122 20.57 -18.28 16.28
CA LEU A 122 21.59 -19.30 16.45
C LEU A 122 22.34 -19.11 17.78
N THR A 123 22.65 -20.22 18.43
CA THR A 123 23.40 -20.27 19.69
C THR A 123 24.41 -21.42 19.65
N GLY A 124 25.30 -21.48 20.64
CA GLY A 124 26.26 -22.57 20.79
C GLY A 124 27.10 -22.83 19.53
N ASP A 125 27.23 -24.11 19.18
CA ASP A 125 28.06 -24.57 18.07
C ASP A 125 27.52 -24.11 16.71
N ALA A 126 26.19 -24.01 16.55
CA ALA A 126 25.59 -23.51 15.30
C ALA A 126 26.03 -22.08 14.99
N LYS A 127 26.03 -21.18 15.99
CA LYS A 127 26.44 -19.78 15.80
C LYS A 127 27.94 -19.68 15.50
N LEU A 128 28.75 -20.47 16.21
CA LEU A 128 30.20 -20.51 16.01
C LEU A 128 30.55 -21.03 14.60
N TRP A 129 29.88 -22.10 14.17
CA TRP A 129 30.03 -22.66 12.83
C TRP A 129 29.62 -21.65 11.76
N CYS A 130 28.45 -21.03 11.88
CA CYS A 130 27.95 -20.07 10.89
C CYS A 130 28.89 -18.86 10.76
N THR A 131 29.43 -18.36 11.87
CA THR A 131 30.37 -17.22 11.86
C THR A 131 31.66 -17.60 11.13
N LYS A 132 32.27 -18.74 11.51
CA LYS A 132 33.49 -19.24 10.84
C LYS A 132 33.25 -19.54 9.37
N TYR A 133 32.12 -20.16 9.04
CA TYR A 133 31.76 -20.50 7.67
C TYR A 133 31.62 -19.23 6.83
N SER A 134 30.85 -18.23 7.31
CA SER A 134 30.71 -16.92 6.65
C SER A 134 32.06 -16.21 6.44
N GLU A 135 32.97 -16.26 7.40
CA GLU A 135 34.32 -15.67 7.27
C GLU A 135 35.16 -16.36 6.18
N ILE A 136 35.12 -17.68 6.13
CA ILE A 136 35.81 -18.49 5.11
C ILE A 136 35.18 -18.24 3.73
N GLN A 137 33.85 -18.20 3.67
CA GLN A 137 33.08 -18.00 2.46
C GLN A 137 33.12 -16.54 1.96
N ALA A 138 33.36 -15.54 2.81
CA ALA A 138 33.50 -14.14 2.40
C ALA A 138 34.57 -13.90 1.31
N ASN A 139 35.50 -14.85 1.12
CA ASN A 139 36.47 -14.85 0.02
C ASN A 139 35.97 -15.51 -1.30
N GLN A 140 34.76 -16.09 -1.33
CA GLN A 140 34.20 -16.86 -2.46
C GLN A 140 32.68 -16.66 -2.71
N VAL A 141 31.81 -16.85 -1.69
CA VAL A 141 30.33 -16.74 -1.77
C VAL A 141 29.84 -16.18 -0.44
N ARG A 142 28.90 -15.24 -0.37
CA ARG A 142 28.37 -14.77 0.92
C ARG A 142 27.11 -15.57 1.30
N LEU A 143 26.96 -15.92 2.57
CA LEU A 143 25.65 -16.32 3.13
C LEU A 143 24.74 -15.09 3.23
N ASP A 144 24.34 -14.52 2.10
CA ASP A 144 23.55 -13.28 2.00
C ASP A 144 22.06 -13.52 1.69
N THR A 145 21.70 -14.76 1.40
CA THR A 145 20.31 -15.17 1.18
C THR A 145 19.84 -16.23 2.16
N TRP A 146 18.54 -16.23 2.43
CA TRP A 146 17.88 -17.23 3.28
C TRP A 146 18.05 -18.65 2.72
N ALA A 147 18.05 -18.80 1.39
CA ALA A 147 18.24 -20.09 0.74
C ALA A 147 19.62 -20.70 1.04
N LEU A 148 20.69 -19.91 0.94
CA LEU A 148 22.05 -20.36 1.25
C LEU A 148 22.20 -20.70 2.73
N LEU A 149 21.63 -19.89 3.63
CA LEU A 149 21.67 -20.17 5.06
C LEU A 149 20.92 -21.46 5.42
N ARG A 150 19.78 -21.71 4.77
CA ARG A 150 18.99 -22.94 4.94
C ARG A 150 19.73 -24.21 4.52
N GLU A 151 20.50 -24.13 3.43
CA GLU A 151 21.34 -25.24 2.98
C GLU A 151 22.50 -25.46 3.96
N ALA A 152 23.15 -24.36 4.38
CA ALA A 152 24.23 -24.36 5.35
C ALA A 152 23.83 -25.02 6.68
N ILE A 153 22.67 -24.68 7.24
CA ILE A 153 22.21 -25.22 8.54
C ILE A 153 21.86 -26.73 8.47
N ARG A 154 21.56 -27.26 7.28
CA ARG A 154 21.23 -28.69 7.09
C ARG A 154 22.45 -29.60 6.91
N MET A 155 23.64 -29.03 6.72
CA MET A 155 24.90 -29.77 6.56
C MET A 155 25.44 -30.28 7.91
#